data_AF-A0A1I4D5I6-F1
#
_entry.id   AF-A0A1I4D5I6-F1
#
_cell.length_a   1.000
_cell.length_b   1.000
_cell.length_c   1.000
_cell.angle_alpha   90.00
_cell.angle_beta   90.00
_cell.angle_gamma   90.00
#
_symmetry.space_group_name_H-M   'P 1'
#
loop_
_entity.id
_entity.type
_entity.pdbx_description
1 polymer ?
#
loop_
_entity_poly.entity_id
_entity_poly.type
_entity_poly.pdbx_seq_one_letter_code
_entity_poly.pdbx_strand_id
1 'polypeptide(L)'
;MPGRGSSTGSSTGSTAWSPDAWNPGGGYDWRSQYVRTSRQVIDEAADEAGRDPAAISTIYNVAGRITDAPLAIRDVDGSRAGGSADEMLTSLRRQSASTAPTTRNPDGTWVGGSVWQWVDELTTAVNDFGAGGFVFSPVADSPEDAERARARSAREIVPAVRAAIG
;
A
#
# COMPACT_ATOMS: atom_id res chain seq x y z
N MET A 1 18.28 -8.41 56.10
CA MET A 1 18.46 -8.29 54.64
C MET A 1 17.95 -9.56 53.97
N PRO A 2 16.76 -9.59 53.34
CA PRO A 2 16.38 -10.63 52.39
C PRO A 2 16.29 -10.11 50.95
N GLY A 3 16.48 -11.04 50.02
CA GLY A 3 16.80 -10.81 48.60
C GLY A 3 15.67 -10.26 47.74
N ARG A 4 16.08 -9.56 46.66
CA ARG A 4 15.23 -9.14 45.56
C ARG A 4 14.86 -10.36 44.71
N GLY A 5 13.62 -10.82 44.85
CA GLY A 5 12.97 -11.64 43.84
C GLY A 5 12.43 -10.72 42.73
N SER A 6 13.06 -10.76 41.56
CA SER A 6 12.54 -10.13 40.35
C SER A 6 11.29 -10.88 39.90
N SER A 7 10.11 -10.30 40.14
CA SER A 7 8.90 -10.71 39.41
C SER A 7 9.06 -10.23 37.97
N THR A 8 9.22 -11.18 37.05
CA THR A 8 9.14 -10.96 35.61
C THR A 8 7.85 -10.24 35.28
N GLY A 9 7.98 -9.03 34.73
CA GLY A 9 6.85 -8.30 34.19
C GLY A 9 6.20 -9.13 33.08
N SER A 10 4.92 -9.41 33.22
CA SER A 10 4.09 -9.81 32.08
C SER A 10 3.94 -8.56 31.20
N SER A 11 4.75 -8.45 30.16
CA SER A 11 4.58 -7.42 29.14
C SER A 11 3.45 -7.84 28.20
N THR A 12 2.21 -7.57 28.58
CA THR A 12 1.10 -7.51 27.64
C THR A 12 1.20 -6.15 26.94
N GLY A 13 1.76 -6.15 25.74
CA GLY A 13 1.95 -4.95 24.92
C GLY A 13 2.51 -5.35 23.57
N SER A 14 1.61 -5.64 22.62
CA SER A 14 1.93 -5.79 21.21
C SER A 14 2.39 -4.45 20.65
N THR A 15 3.64 -4.09 20.89
CA THR A 15 4.33 -3.05 20.13
C THR A 15 5.07 -3.77 19.02
N ALA A 16 4.50 -3.76 17.82
CA ALA A 16 5.13 -4.30 16.62
C ALA A 16 6.36 -3.43 16.26
N TRP A 17 7.45 -3.62 16.97
CA TRP A 17 8.77 -3.15 16.55
C TRP A 17 9.61 -4.38 16.27
N SER A 18 9.76 -4.68 14.98
CA SER A 18 10.80 -5.59 14.51
C SER A 18 11.95 -4.72 13.99
N PRO A 19 13.21 -5.01 14.35
CA PRO A 19 14.37 -4.39 13.69
C PRO A 19 14.46 -4.76 12.20
N ASP A 20 13.59 -5.67 11.74
CA ASP A 20 13.57 -6.26 10.41
C ASP A 20 12.40 -5.73 9.56
N ALA A 21 11.73 -4.68 10.04
CA ALA A 21 10.65 -4.02 9.32
C ALA A 21 10.85 -2.51 9.28
N TRP A 22 10.77 -1.94 8.08
CA TRP A 22 10.72 -0.50 7.86
C TRP A 22 9.30 -0.08 7.49
N ASN A 23 8.82 0.99 8.12
CA ASN A 23 7.55 1.63 7.78
C ASN A 23 7.83 3.03 7.21
N PRO A 24 7.53 3.29 5.92
CA PRO A 24 7.61 4.62 5.36
C PRO A 24 6.60 5.54 6.06
N GLY A 25 7.12 6.53 6.79
CA GLY A 25 6.28 7.53 7.45
C GLY A 25 5.47 8.35 6.44
N GLY A 26 4.45 9.07 6.94
CA GLY A 26 3.72 10.08 6.14
C GLY A 26 2.69 9.54 5.14
N GLY A 27 2.42 8.23 5.12
CA GLY A 27 1.43 7.63 4.21
C GLY A 27 1.91 7.49 2.77
N TYR A 28 3.22 7.61 2.53
CA TYR A 28 3.80 7.31 1.23
C TYR A 28 3.77 5.80 0.96
N ASP A 29 3.42 5.44 -0.27
CA ASP A 29 3.27 4.04 -0.69
C ASP A 29 4.34 3.60 -1.69
N TRP A 30 4.23 2.36 -2.15
CA TRP A 30 5.18 1.69 -3.05
C TRP A 30 5.39 2.39 -4.40
N ARG A 31 4.49 3.30 -4.82
CA ARG A 31 4.68 4.08 -6.06
C ARG A 31 5.36 5.43 -5.82
N SER A 32 5.54 5.83 -4.57
CA SER A 32 6.15 7.11 -4.22
C SER A 32 7.65 7.13 -4.54
N GLN A 33 8.12 8.27 -5.08
CA GLN A 33 9.54 8.54 -5.23
C GLN A 33 10.25 8.52 -3.87
N TYR A 34 9.60 9.01 -2.81
CA TYR A 34 10.16 8.99 -1.46
C TYR A 34 10.51 7.58 -1.02
N VAL A 35 9.57 6.63 -1.17
CA VAL A 35 9.78 5.24 -0.78
C VAL A 35 10.92 4.60 -1.57
N ARG A 36 10.97 4.85 -2.88
CA ARG A 36 12.05 4.33 -3.75
C ARG A 36 13.43 4.82 -3.29
N THR A 37 13.58 6.13 -3.11
CA THR A 37 14.87 6.71 -2.71
C THR A 37 15.26 6.30 -1.30
N SER A 38 14.31 6.26 -0.35
CA SER A 38 14.58 5.81 1.01
C SER A 38 14.92 4.33 1.07
N ARG A 39 14.30 3.48 0.23
CA ARG A 39 14.62 2.05 0.18
C ARG A 39 16.05 1.81 -0.25
N GLN A 40 16.55 2.56 -1.24
CA GLN A 40 17.96 2.48 -1.65
C GLN A 40 18.91 2.75 -0.47
N VAL A 41 18.65 3.79 0.32
CA VAL A 41 19.48 4.12 1.49
C VAL A 41 19.45 3.01 2.54
N ILE A 42 18.29 2.36 2.74
CA ILE A 42 18.14 1.26 3.68
C ILE A 42 18.88 0.01 3.20
N ASP A 43 18.82 -0.29 1.91
CA ASP A 43 19.50 -1.44 1.32
C ASP A 43 21.02 -1.26 1.40
N GLU A 44 21.53 -0.07 1.05
CA GLU A 44 22.95 0.27 1.22
C GLU A 44 23.41 0.13 2.68
N ALA A 45 22.61 0.61 3.63
CA ALA A 45 22.92 0.48 5.06
C ALA A 45 22.89 -0.99 5.54
N ALA A 46 22.02 -1.83 4.97
CA ALA A 46 21.97 -3.25 5.28
C ALA A 46 23.22 -3.97 4.76
N ASP A 47 23.60 -3.69 3.51
CA ASP A 47 24.81 -4.23 2.89
C ASP A 47 26.07 -3.84 3.65
N GLU A 48 26.21 -2.57 4.04
CA GLU A 48 27.33 -2.08 4.87
C GLU A 48 27.39 -2.78 6.24
N ALA A 49 26.23 -3.16 6.79
CA ALA A 49 26.13 -3.93 8.03
C ALA A 49 26.34 -5.44 7.84
N GLY A 50 26.58 -5.91 6.60
CA GLY A 50 26.73 -7.34 6.27
C GLY A 50 25.43 -8.13 6.39
N ARG A 51 24.29 -7.46 6.24
CA ARG A 51 22.94 -8.04 6.33
C ARG A 51 22.30 -8.06 4.95
N ASP A 52 21.60 -9.14 4.61
CA ASP A 52 20.79 -9.22 3.39
C ASP A 52 19.69 -8.13 3.40
N PRO A 53 19.66 -7.20 2.44
CA PRO A 53 18.61 -6.19 2.32
C PRO A 53 17.21 -6.79 2.22
N ALA A 54 17.06 -7.97 1.59
CA ALA A 54 15.78 -8.66 1.47
C ALA A 54 15.23 -9.14 2.83
N ALA A 55 16.10 -9.25 3.85
CA ALA A 55 15.67 -9.56 5.21
C ALA A 55 15.00 -8.36 5.91
N ILE A 56 14.93 -7.18 5.29
CA ILE A 56 14.23 -6.01 5.82
C ILE A 56 12.92 -5.86 5.05
N SER A 57 11.79 -6.17 5.70
CA SER A 57 10.46 -6.01 5.10
C SER A 57 10.03 -4.55 5.06
N THR A 58 9.39 -4.11 3.97
CA THR A 58 8.71 -2.81 3.93
C THR A 58 7.23 -2.99 4.28
N ILE A 59 6.79 -2.31 5.34
CA ILE A 59 5.39 -2.32 5.81
C ILE A 59 4.75 -0.98 5.54
N TYR A 60 3.74 -0.94 4.67
CA TYR A 60 3.09 0.32 4.28
C TYR A 60 1.90 0.66 5.17
N ASN A 61 1.81 1.91 5.62
CA ASN A 61 0.55 2.45 6.12
C ASN A 61 -0.34 2.81 4.93
N VAL A 62 -1.44 2.07 4.74
CA VAL A 62 -2.40 2.33 3.66
C VAL A 62 -3.66 2.96 4.23
N ALA A 63 -3.97 4.17 3.76
CA ALA A 63 -5.14 4.92 4.19
C ALA A 63 -6.10 5.15 3.02
N GLY A 64 -7.34 4.71 3.15
CA GLY A 64 -8.34 4.93 2.10
C GLY A 64 -9.73 4.48 2.50
N ARG A 65 -10.72 4.84 1.67
CA ARG A 65 -12.12 4.43 1.85
C ARG A 65 -12.35 3.08 1.17
N ILE A 66 -13.17 2.22 1.79
CA ILE A 66 -13.72 1.02 1.12
C ILE A 66 -15.12 1.37 0.66
N THR A 67 -15.37 1.27 -0.64
CA THR A 67 -16.65 1.59 -1.27
C THR A 67 -17.39 0.33 -1.72
N ASP A 68 -18.72 0.39 -1.80
CA ASP A 68 -19.51 -0.74 -2.33
C ASP A 68 -19.35 -0.88 -3.85
N ALA A 69 -19.36 0.24 -4.57
CA ALA A 69 -19.14 0.28 -6.01
C ALA A 69 -17.68 0.61 -6.33
N PRO A 70 -17.12 0.09 -7.45
CA PRO A 70 -15.83 0.52 -7.94
C PRO A 70 -15.79 2.03 -8.18
N LEU A 71 -14.68 2.66 -7.82
CA LEU A 71 -14.39 4.01 -8.28
C LEU A 71 -14.18 3.94 -9.81
N ALA A 72 -14.83 4.84 -10.56
CA ALA A 72 -14.92 4.79 -12.02
C ALA A 72 -13.64 5.26 -12.70
N ILE A 73 -13.13 4.53 -13.69
CA ILE A 73 -11.99 4.98 -14.51
C ILE A 73 -12.28 6.38 -15.04
N ARG A 74 -11.38 7.35 -14.80
CA ARG A 74 -11.50 8.67 -15.42
C ARG A 74 -10.85 8.64 -16.80
N ASP A 75 -11.65 8.91 -17.83
CA ASP A 75 -11.13 9.33 -19.13
C ASP A 75 -10.51 10.72 -18.99
N VAL A 76 -9.19 10.79 -18.96
CA VAL A 76 -8.45 12.06 -18.96
C VAL A 76 -8.23 12.48 -20.42
N ASP A 77 -9.33 12.81 -21.11
CA ASP A 77 -9.43 13.86 -22.14
C ASP A 77 -10.70 13.66 -22.97
N GLY A 78 -11.71 14.48 -22.69
CA GLY A 78 -12.71 14.81 -23.68
C GLY A 78 -12.19 15.91 -24.60
N SER A 79 -11.33 15.60 -25.57
CA SER A 79 -10.99 16.57 -26.61
C SER A 79 -10.79 15.93 -27.99
N ARG A 80 -11.57 16.41 -28.95
CA ARG A 80 -11.50 16.06 -30.37
C ARG A 80 -10.15 16.49 -30.94
N ALA A 81 -9.40 15.57 -31.53
CA ALA A 81 -8.41 15.90 -32.55
C ALA A 81 -8.27 14.76 -33.56
N GLY A 82 -8.45 15.09 -34.85
CA GLY A 82 -8.02 14.23 -35.93
C GLY A 82 -6.50 14.21 -35.98
N GLY A 83 -5.93 13.01 -35.96
CA GLY A 83 -4.50 12.73 -36.04
C GLY A 83 -4.28 11.37 -36.69
N SER A 84 -3.08 11.15 -37.24
CA SER A 84 -2.69 9.94 -37.99
C SER A 84 -2.86 8.66 -37.15
N ALA A 85 -3.07 7.51 -37.80
CA ALA A 85 -3.21 6.20 -37.13
C ALA A 85 -2.02 5.85 -36.20
N ASP A 86 -0.80 6.24 -36.56
CA ASP A 86 0.41 6.02 -35.72
C ASP A 86 0.45 6.93 -34.49
N GLU A 87 -0.02 8.18 -34.62
CA GLU A 87 -0.21 9.07 -33.47
C GLU A 87 -1.35 8.58 -32.57
N MET A 88 -2.41 8.03 -33.17
CA MET A 88 -3.48 7.34 -32.45
C MET A 88 -2.92 6.14 -31.67
N LEU A 89 -2.14 5.24 -32.28
CA LEU A 89 -1.57 4.08 -31.59
C LEU A 89 -0.58 4.47 -30.48
N THR A 90 0.23 5.50 -30.72
CA THR A 90 1.15 6.04 -29.72
C THR A 90 0.40 6.72 -28.57
N SER A 91 -0.66 7.46 -28.88
CA SER A 91 -1.54 8.10 -27.89
C SER A 91 -2.36 7.08 -27.13
N LEU A 92 -2.84 6.01 -27.77
CA LEU A 92 -3.56 4.90 -27.16
C LEU A 92 -2.63 4.12 -26.21
N ARG A 93 -1.36 3.90 -26.56
CA ARG A 93 -0.38 3.26 -25.68
C ARG A 93 -0.02 4.15 -24.49
N ARG A 94 0.05 5.47 -24.69
CA ARG A 94 0.28 6.47 -23.62
C ARG A 94 -0.95 6.66 -22.74
N GLN A 95 -2.16 6.64 -23.30
CA GLN A 95 -3.44 6.67 -22.60
C GLN A 95 -3.66 5.38 -21.81
N SER A 96 -3.37 4.21 -22.39
CA SER A 96 -3.41 2.91 -21.68
C SER A 96 -2.41 2.86 -20.51
N ALA A 97 -1.34 3.67 -20.57
CA ALA A 97 -0.41 3.87 -19.47
C ALA A 97 -0.79 5.06 -18.54
N SER A 98 -1.79 5.87 -18.90
CA SER A 98 -2.24 7.10 -18.21
C SER A 98 -3.70 7.04 -17.73
N THR A 99 -4.38 5.92 -17.92
CA THR A 99 -5.65 5.57 -17.26
C THR A 99 -5.36 5.26 -15.80
N ALA A 100 -5.02 6.28 -15.01
CA ALA A 100 -4.80 6.10 -13.59
C ALA A 100 -6.10 5.50 -12.99
N PRO A 101 -6.01 4.39 -12.25
CA PRO A 101 -7.19 3.87 -11.58
C PRO A 101 -7.70 4.96 -10.63
N THR A 102 -9.01 5.22 -10.62
CA THR A 102 -9.66 6.22 -9.75
C THR A 102 -9.61 5.85 -8.27
N THR A 103 -8.85 4.81 -7.95
CA THR A 103 -8.30 4.52 -6.64
C THR A 103 -7.21 5.49 -6.21
N ARG A 104 -6.73 6.36 -7.10
CA ARG A 104 -5.69 7.37 -6.84
C ARG A 104 -6.10 8.76 -7.33
N ASN A 105 -5.64 9.78 -6.62
CA ASN A 105 -5.69 11.18 -7.04
C ASN A 105 -4.72 11.44 -8.21
N PRO A 106 -4.86 12.56 -8.95
CA PRO A 106 -3.95 12.94 -10.03
C PRO A 106 -2.48 13.08 -9.61
N ASP A 107 -2.23 13.38 -8.34
CA ASP A 107 -0.90 13.43 -7.74
C ASP A 107 -0.33 12.04 -7.37
N GLY A 108 -1.07 10.97 -7.67
CA GLY A 108 -0.70 9.58 -7.38
C GLY A 108 -1.11 9.07 -6.01
N THR A 109 -1.64 9.93 -5.14
CA THR A 109 -2.02 9.58 -3.76
C THR A 109 -3.18 8.59 -3.76
N TRP A 110 -3.04 7.50 -3.02
CA TRP A 110 -4.09 6.50 -2.82
C TRP A 110 -5.31 7.09 -2.09
N VAL A 111 -6.52 6.79 -2.58
CA VAL A 111 -7.79 7.24 -1.97
C VAL A 111 -8.70 6.10 -1.54
N GLY A 112 -8.46 4.87 -2.00
CA GLY A 112 -9.26 3.69 -1.70
C GLY A 112 -10.03 3.16 -2.92
N GLY A 113 -11.17 2.52 -2.70
CA GLY A 113 -11.99 1.94 -3.78
C GLY A 113 -12.82 0.76 -3.32
N SER A 114 -13.37 0.01 -4.28
CA SER A 114 -14.07 -1.24 -4.00
C SER A 114 -13.14 -2.33 -3.44
N VAL A 115 -13.72 -3.39 -2.89
CA VAL A 115 -12.97 -4.57 -2.40
C VAL A 115 -11.98 -5.08 -3.45
N TRP A 116 -12.43 -5.26 -4.70
CA TRP A 116 -11.55 -5.77 -5.76
C TRP A 116 -10.46 -4.79 -6.17
N GLN A 117 -10.73 -3.49 -6.12
CA GLN A 117 -9.71 -2.47 -6.38
C GLN A 117 -8.65 -2.43 -5.26
N TRP A 118 -9.04 -2.63 -4.01
CA TRP A 118 -8.09 -2.82 -2.91
C TRP A 118 -7.28 -4.11 -3.10
N VAL A 119 -7.91 -5.22 -3.50
CA VAL A 119 -7.22 -6.49 -3.73
C VAL A 119 -6.17 -6.35 -4.83
N ASP A 120 -6.53 -5.76 -5.97
CA ASP A 120 -5.64 -5.56 -7.12
C ASP A 120 -4.40 -4.73 -6.74
N GLU A 121 -4.62 -3.61 -6.05
CA GLU A 121 -3.54 -2.71 -5.68
C GLU A 121 -2.61 -3.27 -4.61
N LEU A 122 -3.14 -3.96 -3.60
CA LEU A 122 -2.32 -4.62 -2.59
C LEU A 122 -1.58 -5.83 -3.16
N THR A 123 -2.20 -6.58 -4.08
CA THR A 123 -1.54 -7.69 -4.79
C THR A 123 -0.38 -7.17 -5.64
N THR A 124 -0.61 -6.08 -6.37
CA THR A 124 0.44 -5.38 -7.13
C THR A 124 1.57 -4.92 -6.21
N ALA A 125 1.26 -4.33 -5.06
CA ALA A 125 2.26 -3.89 -4.10
C ALA A 125 3.15 -5.06 -3.60
N VAL A 126 2.57 -6.24 -3.36
CA VAL A 126 3.33 -7.42 -2.95
C VAL A 126 4.17 -7.96 -4.11
N ASN A 127 3.56 -8.24 -5.25
CA ASN A 127 4.21 -8.95 -6.35
C ASN A 127 5.24 -8.08 -7.10
N ASP A 128 4.91 -6.82 -7.36
CA ASP A 128 5.71 -5.96 -8.23
C ASP A 128 6.67 -5.07 -7.44
N PHE A 129 6.36 -4.81 -6.17
CA PHE A 129 7.12 -3.88 -5.32
C PHE A 129 7.66 -4.51 -4.03
N GLY A 130 7.43 -5.81 -3.81
CA GLY A 130 7.99 -6.54 -2.66
C GLY A 130 7.46 -6.06 -1.31
N ALA A 131 6.22 -5.56 -1.24
CA ALA A 131 5.62 -5.17 0.02
C ALA A 131 5.56 -6.37 1.00
N GLY A 132 6.16 -6.20 2.18
CA GLY A 132 6.16 -7.23 3.23
C GLY A 132 4.87 -7.24 4.06
N GLY A 133 4.06 -6.19 3.97
CA GLY A 133 2.78 -6.11 4.64
C GLY A 133 2.20 -4.70 4.67
N PHE A 134 1.02 -4.60 5.30
CA PHE A 134 0.24 -3.36 5.32
C PHE A 134 -0.38 -3.14 6.70
N VAL A 135 -0.39 -1.88 7.12
CA VAL A 135 -1.22 -1.39 8.23
C VAL A 135 -2.38 -0.61 7.62
N PHE A 136 -3.60 -1.10 7.82
CA PHE A 136 -4.79 -0.48 7.26
C PHE A 136 -5.36 0.60 8.19
N SER A 137 -5.44 1.83 7.67
CA SER A 137 -6.03 2.99 8.34
C SER A 137 -7.29 3.45 7.59
N PRO A 138 -8.51 3.09 8.04
CA PRO A 138 -9.73 3.40 7.31
C PRO A 138 -10.01 4.91 7.25
N VAL A 139 -10.35 5.41 6.06
CA VAL A 139 -10.91 6.77 5.88
C VAL A 139 -12.44 6.65 5.85
N ALA A 140 -13.08 7.14 6.91
CA ALA A 140 -14.52 6.97 7.14
C ALA A 140 -15.12 8.19 7.86
N ASP A 141 -16.43 8.40 7.70
CA ASP A 141 -17.13 9.58 8.24
C ASP A 141 -17.48 9.42 9.74
N SER A 142 -17.43 8.18 10.27
CA SER A 142 -17.71 7.87 11.67
C SER A 142 -16.84 6.71 12.19
N PRO A 143 -16.70 6.55 13.54
CA PRO A 143 -16.04 5.39 14.12
C PRO A 143 -16.71 4.04 13.77
N GLU A 144 -18.03 4.03 13.66
CA GLU A 144 -18.79 2.84 13.26
C GLU A 144 -18.50 2.46 11.81
N ASP A 145 -18.42 3.46 10.93
CA ASP A 145 -18.07 3.27 9.52
C ASP A 145 -16.63 2.77 9.37
N ALA A 146 -15.72 3.31 10.18
CA ALA A 146 -14.34 2.83 10.26
C ALA A 146 -14.29 1.36 10.69
N GLU A 147 -15.11 0.95 11.66
CA GLU A 147 -15.16 -0.45 12.10
C GLU A 147 -15.76 -1.38 11.05
N ARG A 148 -16.79 -0.93 10.33
CA ARG A 148 -17.31 -1.68 9.16
C ARG A 148 -16.24 -1.83 8.09
N ALA A 149 -15.45 -0.80 7.82
CA ALA A 149 -14.34 -0.86 6.88
C ALA A 149 -13.24 -1.84 7.34
N ARG A 150 -12.87 -1.86 8.63
CA ARG A 150 -11.93 -2.86 9.18
C ARG A 150 -12.46 -4.27 9.05
N ALA A 151 -13.74 -4.49 9.37
CA ALA A 151 -14.38 -5.78 9.24
C ALA A 151 -14.38 -6.28 7.78
N ARG A 152 -14.70 -5.40 6.81
CA ARG A 152 -14.60 -5.73 5.37
C ARG A 152 -13.17 -6.03 4.94
N SER A 153 -12.21 -5.22 5.37
CA SER A 153 -10.79 -5.45 5.07
C SER A 153 -10.34 -6.84 5.55
N ALA A 154 -10.61 -7.17 6.81
CA ALA A 154 -10.20 -8.44 7.41
C ALA A 154 -10.92 -9.66 6.80
N ARG A 155 -12.20 -9.53 6.42
CA ARG A 155 -13.03 -10.67 5.98
C ARG A 155 -13.06 -10.87 4.47
N GLU A 156 -12.80 -9.83 3.69
CA GLU A 156 -12.95 -9.85 2.23
C GLU A 156 -11.62 -9.54 1.52
N ILE A 157 -10.97 -8.42 1.86
CA ILE A 157 -9.76 -7.97 1.16
C ILE A 157 -8.56 -8.85 1.50
N VAL A 158 -8.23 -8.99 2.79
CA VAL A 158 -7.06 -9.77 3.26
C VAL A 158 -7.05 -11.21 2.72
N PRO A 159 -8.12 -12.02 2.83
CA PRO A 159 -8.11 -13.37 2.28
C PRO A 159 -8.00 -13.39 0.76
N ALA A 160 -8.62 -12.44 0.05
CA ALA A 160 -8.52 -12.36 -1.41
C ALA A 160 -7.11 -11.99 -1.88
N VAL A 161 -6.43 -11.05 -1.21
CA VAL A 161 -5.02 -10.72 -1.48
C VAL A 161 -4.14 -11.94 -1.23
N ARG A 162 -4.31 -12.63 -0.09
CA ARG A 162 -3.54 -13.85 0.22
C ARG A 162 -3.71 -14.93 -0.85
N ALA A 163 -4.95 -15.14 -1.30
CA ALA A 163 -5.23 -16.10 -2.37
C ALA A 163 -4.59 -15.71 -3.71
N ALA A 164 -4.43 -14.41 -3.99
CA ALA A 164 -3.84 -13.91 -5.22
C ALA A 164 -2.30 -13.97 -5.26
N ILE A 165 -1.63 -13.97 -4.11
CA ILE A 165 -0.15 -13.97 -4.02
C ILE A 165 0.47 -15.35 -3.76
N GLY A 166 -0.34 -16.37 -3.42
CA GLY A 166 0.11 -17.75 -3.21
C GLY A 166 0.35 -18.12 -1.75
#